data_AF-A0A6A3U8L4-F1
#
_entry.id   AF-A0A6A3U8L4-F1
#
_cell.length_a   1.000
_cell.length_b   1.000
_cell.length_c   1.000
_cell.angle_alpha   90.00
_cell.angle_beta   90.00
_cell.angle_gamma   90.00
#
_symmetry.space_group_name_H-M   'P 1'
#
loop_
_entity.id
_entity.type
_entity.pdbx_description
1 polymer ?
#
loop_
_entity_poly.entity_id
_entity_poly.type
_entity_poly.pdbx_seq_one_letter_code
_entity_poly.pdbx_strand_id
1 'polypeptide(L)'
;MQYVAAREDPDEMDPFYRRWLFNKTTEMAAARGDLKSLRWLVESYLPDEFLTKAVAAAAANGHMSVLEWLFERHHDRGYWGNTEMCGALTNGHVKVVEWLRTHAAPRAECMTEVMDAAAGAGFLDIVTWLYDEHKVSVRSALANAMSNRQWETSQWILEHGELLMPWINWDQPAKDGALSFLKFLYAHSIGSPGGHLHVVRWLQKNRREGCTAIAMTRALMRAHFDVVLFLHANRLEDFSFLGTTFVRHSCIELAQWLLCHYADKLDGCEFEVPTSNWRFNEWCAKVNLHRAREYDASTWWVCESAVLQLEEQP
;
A
#
# COMPACT_ATOMS: atom_id res chain seq x y z
N MET A 1 -1.24 27.18 34.38
CA MET A 1 -1.95 26.05 35.01
C MET A 1 -2.67 26.51 36.29
N GLN A 2 -1.96 26.94 37.35
CA GLN A 2 -2.60 27.51 38.55
C GLN A 2 -3.53 28.70 38.27
N TYR A 3 -3.25 29.46 37.21
CA TYR A 3 -4.06 30.62 36.81
C TYR A 3 -5.44 30.28 36.21
N VAL A 4 -5.64 29.06 35.70
CA VAL A 4 -6.94 28.62 35.15
C VAL A 4 -7.84 28.14 36.28
N ALA A 5 -7.28 27.37 37.23
CA ALA A 5 -8.01 26.93 38.42
C ALA A 5 -8.29 28.05 39.44
N ALA A 6 -7.53 29.15 39.41
CA ALA A 6 -7.73 30.29 40.31
C ALA A 6 -8.80 31.28 39.84
N ARG A 7 -9.35 31.13 38.63
CA ARG A 7 -10.26 32.11 38.03
C ARG A 7 -11.73 31.71 38.04
N GLU A 8 -12.03 30.44 38.25
CA GLU A 8 -13.39 29.92 38.17
C GLU A 8 -13.67 29.11 39.43
N ASP A 9 -14.71 29.50 40.15
CA ASP A 9 -15.12 28.82 41.38
C ASP A 9 -15.55 27.37 41.02
N PRO A 10 -14.91 26.34 41.60
CA PRO A 10 -15.23 24.95 41.31
C PRO A 10 -16.70 24.57 41.53
N ASP A 11 -17.41 25.33 42.37
CA ASP A 11 -18.83 25.14 42.71
C ASP A 11 -19.80 25.86 41.73
N GLU A 12 -19.32 26.84 40.95
CA GLU A 12 -20.11 27.54 39.93
C GLU A 12 -19.98 26.90 38.53
N MET A 13 -18.99 26.04 38.33
CA MET A 13 -18.65 25.46 37.04
C MET A 13 -19.49 24.22 36.73
N ASP A 14 -20.02 24.14 35.50
CA ASP A 14 -20.70 22.93 35.03
C ASP A 14 -19.78 21.70 35.16
N PRO A 15 -20.24 20.59 35.78
CA PRO A 15 -19.41 19.41 36.01
C PRO A 15 -18.86 18.78 34.73
N PHE A 16 -19.60 18.82 33.61
CA PHE A 16 -19.12 18.29 32.34
C PHE A 16 -18.05 19.18 31.73
N TYR A 17 -18.22 20.51 31.81
CA TYR A 17 -17.21 21.46 31.38
C TYR A 17 -15.91 21.32 32.19
N ARG A 18 -16.02 21.21 33.52
CA ARG A 18 -14.89 21.00 34.42
C ARG A 18 -14.11 19.74 34.08
N ARG A 19 -14.81 18.62 33.83
CA ARG A 19 -14.20 17.36 33.39
C ARG A 19 -13.55 17.47 32.01
N TRP A 20 -14.20 18.15 31.07
CA TRP A 20 -13.64 18.38 29.74
C TRP A 20 -12.34 19.20 29.81
N LEU A 21 -12.34 20.28 30.60
CA LEU A 21 -11.18 21.14 30.81
C LEU A 21 -10.03 20.38 31.47
N PHE A 22 -10.34 19.57 32.48
CA PHE A 22 -9.36 18.68 33.11
C PHE A 22 -8.73 17.73 32.08
N ASN A 23 -9.54 17.00 31.33
CA ASN A 23 -9.05 16.06 30.32
C ASN A 23 -8.18 16.73 29.26
N LYS A 24 -8.55 17.95 28.83
CA LYS A 24 -7.77 18.68 27.84
C LYS A 24 -6.45 19.21 28.42
N THR A 25 -6.47 19.71 29.65
CA THR A 25 -5.28 20.24 30.32
C THR A 25 -4.28 19.14 30.69
N THR A 26 -4.76 17.97 31.16
CA THR A 26 -3.90 16.82 31.43
C THR A 26 -3.30 16.24 30.16
N GLU A 27 -4.07 16.12 29.07
CA GLU A 27 -3.57 15.74 27.74
C GLU A 27 -2.44 16.67 27.27
N MET A 28 -2.62 17.99 27.38
CA MET A 28 -1.61 18.98 26.99
C MET A 28 -0.36 18.95 27.88
N ALA A 29 -0.52 18.73 29.19
CA ALA A 29 0.60 18.60 30.12
C ALA A 29 1.41 17.33 29.83
N ALA A 30 0.72 16.21 29.62
CA ALA A 30 1.30 14.93 29.28
C ALA A 30 2.04 14.97 27.93
N ALA A 31 1.46 15.60 26.90
CA ALA A 31 2.10 15.78 25.60
C ALA A 31 3.40 16.61 25.65
N ARG A 32 3.55 17.47 26.67
CA ARG A 32 4.77 18.28 26.89
C ARG A 32 5.76 17.65 27.86
N GLY A 33 5.41 16.53 28.50
CA GLY A 33 6.22 15.93 29.56
C GLY A 33 6.24 16.75 30.86
N ASP A 34 5.28 17.67 31.07
CA ASP A 34 5.21 18.49 32.28
C ASP A 34 4.60 17.70 33.45
N LEU A 35 5.43 16.82 34.00
CA LEU A 35 5.07 15.96 35.13
C LEU A 35 4.67 16.76 36.37
N LYS A 36 5.21 17.97 36.57
CA LYS A 36 4.92 18.80 37.74
C LYS A 36 3.49 19.33 37.68
N SER A 37 3.09 19.89 36.54
CA SER A 37 1.71 20.36 36.35
C SER A 37 0.73 19.18 36.34
N LEU A 38 1.12 18.06 35.73
CA LEU A 38 0.27 16.87 35.68
C LEU A 38 0.00 16.30 37.07
N ARG A 39 1.02 16.17 37.93
CA ARG A 39 0.86 15.75 39.33
C ARG A 39 -0.14 16.62 40.07
N TRP A 40 0.00 17.94 39.96
CA TRP A 40 -0.91 18.85 40.62
C TRP A 40 -2.35 18.70 40.12
N LEU A 41 -2.57 18.58 38.82
CA LEU A 41 -3.92 18.38 38.26
C LEU A 41 -4.55 17.07 38.78
N VAL A 42 -3.79 15.98 38.71
CA VAL A 42 -4.29 14.62 38.98
C VAL A 42 -4.41 14.32 40.47
N GLU A 43 -3.55 14.87 41.32
CA GLU A 43 -3.57 14.63 42.77
C GLU A 43 -4.37 15.70 43.54
N SER A 44 -4.45 16.95 43.04
CA SER A 44 -5.07 18.06 43.78
C SER A 44 -6.34 18.63 43.13
N TYR A 45 -6.49 18.62 41.81
CA TYR A 45 -7.64 19.27 41.15
C TYR A 45 -8.83 18.32 40.94
N LEU A 46 -8.61 17.16 40.31
CA LEU A 46 -9.63 16.09 40.14
C LEU A 46 -9.00 14.69 40.33
N PRO A 47 -9.09 14.11 41.55
CA PRO A 47 -8.41 12.87 41.91
C PRO A 47 -9.09 11.60 41.41
N ASP A 48 -10.37 11.64 41.01
CA ASP A 48 -11.13 10.43 40.63
C ASP A 48 -11.36 10.29 39.13
N GLU A 49 -10.93 11.28 38.34
CA GLU A 49 -11.18 11.31 36.89
C GLU A 49 -10.22 10.41 36.10
N PHE A 50 -10.71 9.92 34.96
CA PHE A 50 -9.98 9.03 34.06
C PHE A 50 -8.86 9.77 33.30
N LEU A 51 -7.74 9.08 33.10
CA LEU A 51 -6.51 9.65 32.56
C LEU A 51 -6.15 9.12 31.16
N THR A 52 -7.02 8.36 30.51
CA THR A 52 -6.75 7.68 29.23
C THR A 52 -6.17 8.62 28.17
N LYS A 53 -6.68 9.85 28.03
CA LYS A 53 -6.14 10.84 27.08
C LYS A 53 -4.73 11.31 27.44
N ALA A 54 -4.44 11.45 28.73
CA ALA A 54 -3.11 11.84 29.20
C ALA A 54 -2.10 10.71 28.98
N VAL A 55 -2.48 9.44 29.23
CA VAL A 55 -1.62 8.28 28.96
C VAL A 55 -1.31 8.17 27.46
N ALA A 56 -2.33 8.23 26.61
CA ALA A 56 -2.16 8.19 25.16
C ALA A 56 -1.27 9.35 24.65
N ALA A 57 -1.47 10.57 25.15
CA ALA A 57 -0.67 11.73 24.79
C ALA A 57 0.79 11.61 25.26
N ALA A 58 1.04 11.09 26.47
CA ALA A 58 2.39 10.85 26.96
C ALA A 58 3.12 9.80 26.10
N ALA A 59 2.44 8.71 25.75
CA ALA A 59 3.01 7.65 24.91
C ALA A 59 3.28 8.12 23.48
N ALA A 60 2.33 8.83 22.87
CA ALA A 60 2.49 9.39 21.53
C ALA A 60 3.60 10.45 21.45
N ASN A 61 4.05 11.05 22.56
CA ASN A 61 5.14 12.04 22.56
C ASN A 61 6.42 11.52 23.24
N GLY A 62 6.48 10.24 23.61
CA GLY A 62 7.70 9.62 24.13
C GLY A 62 8.05 9.95 25.57
N HIS A 63 7.11 10.45 26.38
CA HIS A 63 7.38 10.94 27.74
C HIS A 63 7.36 9.81 28.78
N MET A 64 8.46 9.05 28.83
CA MET A 64 8.59 7.88 29.72
C MET A 64 8.34 8.20 31.20
N SER A 65 8.89 9.30 31.72
CA SER A 65 8.73 9.67 33.14
C SER A 65 7.28 9.95 33.54
N VAL A 66 6.45 10.36 32.58
CA VAL A 66 5.01 10.56 32.79
C VAL A 66 4.29 9.21 32.80
N LEU A 67 4.64 8.30 31.88
CA LEU A 67 4.07 6.96 31.81
C LEU A 67 4.39 6.12 33.04
N GLU A 68 5.65 6.10 33.48
CA GLU A 68 6.09 5.40 34.69
C GLU A 68 5.28 5.89 35.90
N TRP A 69 5.19 7.21 36.08
CA TRP A 69 4.42 7.79 37.18
C TRP A 69 2.91 7.49 37.10
N LEU A 70 2.31 7.59 35.90
CA LEU A 70 0.90 7.25 35.69
C LEU A 70 0.63 5.78 35.97
N PHE A 71 1.54 4.88 35.60
CA PHE A 71 1.38 3.45 35.82
C PHE A 71 1.57 3.06 37.29
N GLU A 72 2.62 3.55 37.93
CA GLU A 72 2.92 3.23 39.34
C GLU A 72 1.82 3.70 40.30
N ARG A 73 1.21 4.87 40.04
CA ARG A 73 0.28 5.50 40.99
C ARG A 73 -1.18 5.52 40.56
N HIS A 74 -1.46 5.41 39.27
CA HIS A 74 -2.78 5.68 38.69
C HIS A 74 -3.14 4.72 37.55
N HIS A 75 -2.57 3.50 37.50
CA HIS A 75 -2.83 2.55 36.41
C HIS A 75 -4.32 2.15 36.32
N ASP A 76 -5.04 2.16 37.44
CA ASP A 76 -6.47 1.90 37.55
C ASP A 76 -7.35 3.00 36.96
N ARG A 77 -6.80 4.23 36.85
CA ARG A 77 -7.48 5.41 36.30
C ARG A 77 -7.26 5.58 34.79
N GLY A 78 -6.34 4.82 34.19
CA GLY A 78 -6.05 4.87 32.77
C GLY A 78 -6.48 3.58 32.07
N TYR A 79 -7.07 3.70 30.88
CA TYR A 79 -7.21 2.51 30.02
C TYR A 79 -5.91 2.32 29.23
N TRP A 80 -5.25 1.17 29.44
CA TRP A 80 -4.03 0.78 28.76
C TRP A 80 -4.35 -0.30 27.73
N GLY A 81 -4.95 0.10 26.62
CA GLY A 81 -5.53 -0.83 25.65
C GLY A 81 -4.60 -1.06 24.48
N ASN A 82 -4.49 -0.04 23.64
CA ASN A 82 -3.76 -0.06 22.39
C ASN A 82 -3.41 1.35 21.90
N THR A 83 -4.23 2.36 22.22
CA THR A 83 -4.04 3.76 21.84
C THR A 83 -2.66 4.30 22.18
N GLU A 84 -2.13 3.89 23.35
CA GLU A 84 -0.81 4.28 23.84
C GLU A 84 0.28 3.67 22.96
N MET A 85 0.19 2.36 22.69
CA MET A 85 1.17 1.63 21.89
C MET A 85 1.12 2.06 20.42
N CYS A 86 -0.07 2.20 19.83
CA CYS A 86 -0.27 2.69 18.47
C CYS A 86 0.29 4.12 18.30
N GLY A 87 0.06 5.01 19.27
CA GLY A 87 0.62 6.37 19.27
C GLY A 87 2.15 6.36 19.35
N ALA A 88 2.72 5.53 20.23
CA ALA A 88 4.16 5.38 20.36
C ALA A 88 4.81 4.79 19.10
N LEU A 89 4.18 3.79 18.47
CA LEU A 89 4.63 3.20 17.19
C LEU A 89 4.61 4.23 16.07
N THR A 90 3.49 4.91 15.88
CA THR A 90 3.30 5.90 14.79
C THR A 90 4.34 7.02 14.85
N ASN A 91 4.74 7.43 16.06
CA ASN A 91 5.72 8.50 16.27
C ASN A 91 7.15 8.01 16.54
N GLY A 92 7.41 6.70 16.42
CA GLY A 92 8.77 6.16 16.48
C GLY A 92 9.40 6.05 17.88
N HIS A 93 8.59 6.01 18.95
CA HIS A 93 9.08 6.01 20.32
C HIS A 93 9.43 4.60 20.84
N VAL A 94 10.54 4.04 20.35
CA VAL A 94 11.01 2.66 20.64
C VAL A 94 10.99 2.33 22.13
N LYS A 95 11.58 3.19 22.99
CA LYS A 95 11.66 2.93 24.44
C LYS A 95 10.28 2.79 25.07
N VAL A 96 9.32 3.63 24.65
CA VAL A 96 7.93 3.57 25.15
C VAL A 96 7.27 2.27 24.71
N VAL A 97 7.47 1.85 23.46
CA VAL A 97 6.93 0.59 22.95
C VAL A 97 7.49 -0.62 23.72
N GLU A 98 8.80 -0.67 23.98
CA GLU A 98 9.42 -1.73 24.78
C GLU A 98 8.87 -1.79 26.22
N TRP A 99 8.68 -0.62 26.83
CA TRP A 99 8.12 -0.52 28.17
C TRP A 99 6.65 -0.93 28.19
N LEU A 100 5.83 -0.47 27.23
CA LEU A 100 4.43 -0.85 27.11
C LEU A 100 4.28 -2.36 26.86
N ARG A 101 5.15 -2.96 26.05
CA ARG A 101 5.14 -4.41 25.81
C ARG A 101 5.33 -5.22 27.09
N THR A 102 6.13 -4.73 28.03
CA THR A 102 6.46 -5.44 29.28
C THR A 102 5.49 -5.16 30.43
N HIS A 103 4.90 -3.96 30.49
CA HIS A 103 4.06 -3.52 31.61
C HIS A 103 2.56 -3.48 31.29
N ALA A 104 2.21 -3.24 30.02
CA ALA A 104 0.85 -2.97 29.57
C ALA A 104 0.60 -3.56 28.18
N ALA A 105 0.77 -4.88 28.05
CA ALA A 105 0.60 -5.57 26.79
C ALA A 105 -0.86 -5.41 26.28
N PRO A 106 -1.06 -5.11 24.98
CA PRO A 106 -2.40 -4.93 24.41
C PRO A 106 -3.28 -6.17 24.57
N ARG A 107 -4.59 -5.97 24.68
CA ARG A 107 -5.56 -7.07 24.66
C ARG A 107 -5.66 -7.68 23.27
N ALA A 108 -5.95 -8.98 23.21
CA ALA A 108 -6.06 -9.75 21.96
C ALA A 108 -6.99 -9.10 20.92
N GLU A 109 -8.11 -8.53 21.36
CA GLU A 109 -9.10 -7.85 20.51
C GLU A 109 -8.52 -6.63 19.76
N CYS A 110 -7.52 -5.97 20.33
CA CYS A 110 -6.95 -4.72 19.81
C CYS A 110 -5.61 -4.94 19.09
N MET A 111 -5.06 -6.17 19.09
CA MET A 111 -3.74 -6.47 18.54
C MET A 111 -3.64 -6.24 17.03
N THR A 112 -4.74 -6.36 16.30
CA THR A 112 -4.78 -6.06 14.86
C THR A 112 -4.46 -4.58 14.58
N GLU A 113 -4.98 -3.66 15.40
CA GLU A 113 -4.68 -2.22 15.24
C GLU A 113 -3.22 -1.91 15.57
N VAL A 114 -2.66 -2.60 16.57
CA VAL A 114 -1.23 -2.49 16.93
C VAL A 114 -0.35 -3.06 15.82
N MET A 115 -0.75 -4.18 15.20
CA MET A 115 -0.07 -4.77 14.04
C MET A 115 -0.05 -3.79 12.86
N ASP A 116 -1.18 -3.16 12.57
CA ASP A 116 -1.29 -2.18 11.50
C ASP A 116 -0.42 -0.94 11.75
N ALA A 117 -0.42 -0.43 12.98
CA ALA A 117 0.43 0.70 13.38
C ALA A 117 1.93 0.34 13.31
N ALA A 118 2.31 -0.84 13.80
CA ALA A 118 3.69 -1.32 13.76
C ALA A 118 4.18 -1.51 12.32
N ALA A 119 3.35 -2.11 11.46
CA ALA A 119 3.66 -2.31 10.05
C ALA A 119 3.77 -0.98 9.29
N GLY A 120 2.86 -0.04 9.54
CA GLY A 120 2.91 1.30 8.96
C GLY A 120 4.11 2.13 9.44
N ALA A 121 4.61 1.90 10.65
CA ALA A 121 5.76 2.61 11.21
C ALA A 121 7.11 1.91 10.95
N GLY A 122 7.10 0.68 10.43
CA GLY A 122 8.32 -0.08 10.11
C GLY A 122 8.95 -0.83 11.29
N PHE A 123 8.21 -1.02 12.38
CA PHE A 123 8.67 -1.76 13.58
C PHE A 123 8.58 -3.27 13.36
N LEU A 124 9.54 -3.81 12.60
CA LEU A 124 9.55 -5.22 12.22
C LEU A 124 9.63 -6.15 13.44
N ASP A 125 10.33 -5.75 14.50
CA ASP A 125 10.42 -6.48 15.77
C ASP A 125 9.06 -6.68 16.44
N ILE A 126 8.20 -5.65 16.41
CA ILE A 126 6.85 -5.71 16.96
C ILE A 126 5.91 -6.50 16.04
N VAL A 127 6.07 -6.34 14.71
CA VAL A 127 5.33 -7.14 13.73
C VAL A 127 5.63 -8.64 13.91
N THR A 128 6.92 -9.01 14.07
CA THR A 128 7.32 -10.39 14.32
C THR A 128 6.77 -10.91 15.64
N TRP A 129 6.83 -10.09 16.70
CA TRP A 129 6.29 -10.44 18.01
C TRP A 129 4.78 -10.74 17.95
N LEU A 130 3.99 -9.86 17.32
CA LEU A 130 2.55 -10.05 17.17
C LEU A 130 2.18 -11.24 16.28
N TYR A 131 2.98 -11.53 15.25
CA TYR A 131 2.74 -12.68 14.37
C TYR A 131 3.11 -14.00 15.05
N ASP A 132 4.28 -14.09 15.66
CA ASP A 132 4.81 -15.34 16.20
C ASP A 132 4.10 -15.75 17.49
N GLU A 133 3.96 -14.83 18.44
CA GLU A 133 3.39 -15.12 19.77
C GLU A 133 1.86 -15.07 19.78
N HIS A 134 1.26 -14.15 19.02
CA HIS A 134 -0.18 -13.88 19.09
C HIS A 134 -0.97 -14.30 17.85
N LYS A 135 -0.29 -14.79 16.79
CA LYS A 135 -0.93 -15.28 15.55
C LYS A 135 -1.89 -14.25 14.94
N VAL A 136 -1.55 -12.97 15.06
CA VAL A 136 -2.34 -11.85 14.53
C VAL A 136 -2.24 -11.84 13.01
N SER A 137 -3.37 -11.57 12.34
CA SER A 137 -3.42 -11.50 10.88
C SER A 137 -2.61 -10.32 10.34
N VAL A 138 -1.77 -10.59 9.34
CA VAL A 138 -0.94 -9.57 8.65
C VAL A 138 -1.59 -9.02 7.38
N ARG A 139 -2.84 -9.38 7.11
CA ARG A 139 -3.54 -9.01 5.87
C ARG A 139 -3.72 -7.50 5.70
N SER A 140 -4.16 -6.81 6.76
CA SER A 140 -4.28 -5.33 6.77
C SER A 140 -2.92 -4.65 6.91
N ALA A 141 -1.98 -5.30 7.60
CA ALA A 141 -0.65 -4.79 7.89
C ALA A 141 0.15 -4.49 6.60
N LEU A 142 0.04 -5.33 5.57
CA LEU A 142 0.72 -5.11 4.29
C LEU A 142 0.32 -3.78 3.64
N ALA A 143 -0.96 -3.43 3.65
CA ALA A 143 -1.45 -2.20 3.02
C ALA A 143 -0.89 -0.95 3.73
N ASN A 144 -0.82 -0.98 5.06
CA ASN A 144 -0.24 0.10 5.87
C ASN A 144 1.27 0.24 5.65
N ALA A 145 2.01 -0.88 5.66
CA ALA A 145 3.44 -0.89 5.39
C ALA A 145 3.76 -0.32 4.00
N MET A 146 3.03 -0.75 2.97
CA MET A 146 3.19 -0.28 1.59
C MET A 146 2.85 1.21 1.44
N SER A 147 1.77 1.67 2.08
CA SER A 147 1.34 3.09 2.02
C SER A 147 2.36 4.03 2.67
N ASN A 148 3.02 3.57 3.74
CA ASN A 148 4.05 4.32 4.45
C ASN A 148 5.49 4.00 3.98
N ARG A 149 5.64 3.29 2.85
CA ARG A 149 6.94 3.01 2.21
C ARG A 149 7.89 2.18 3.10
N GLN A 150 7.33 1.33 3.95
CA GLN A 150 8.08 0.40 4.80
C GLN A 150 8.36 -0.89 4.02
N TRP A 151 9.37 -0.85 3.15
CA TRP A 151 9.65 -1.93 2.19
C TRP A 151 10.18 -3.20 2.84
N GLU A 152 11.03 -3.07 3.86
CA GLU A 152 11.58 -4.18 4.63
C GLU A 152 10.47 -4.95 5.35
N THR A 153 9.56 -4.22 6.02
CA THR A 153 8.39 -4.82 6.68
C THR A 153 7.43 -5.43 5.68
N SER A 154 7.20 -4.76 4.53
CA SER A 154 6.37 -5.31 3.45
C SER A 154 6.96 -6.60 2.87
N GLN A 155 8.29 -6.67 2.71
CA GLN A 155 8.98 -7.89 2.27
C GLN A 155 8.72 -9.03 3.26
N TRP A 156 8.96 -8.77 4.55
CA TRP A 156 8.77 -9.77 5.59
C TRP A 156 7.33 -10.29 5.63
N ILE A 157 6.33 -9.40 5.53
CA ILE A 157 4.91 -9.77 5.49
C ILE A 157 4.59 -10.63 4.26
N LEU A 158 5.21 -10.39 3.11
CA LEU A 158 4.99 -11.21 1.90
C LEU A 158 5.68 -12.57 1.96
N GLU A 159 6.79 -12.68 2.68
CA GLU A 159 7.50 -13.95 2.89
C GLU A 159 6.76 -14.86 3.89
N HIS A 160 6.20 -14.29 4.96
CA HIS A 160 5.66 -15.04 6.10
C HIS A 160 4.15 -15.04 6.16
N GLY A 161 3.50 -13.97 5.68
CA GLY A 161 2.06 -13.90 5.59
C GLY A 161 1.58 -14.80 4.47
N GLU A 162 0.76 -15.79 4.79
CA GLU A 162 0.07 -16.67 3.83
C GLU A 162 -0.99 -15.91 3.00
N LEU A 163 -0.56 -14.85 2.32
CA LEU A 163 -1.41 -13.95 1.55
C LEU A 163 -1.68 -14.59 0.19
N LEU A 164 -2.94 -14.95 -0.05
CA LEU A 164 -3.40 -15.39 -1.37
C LEU A 164 -3.32 -14.21 -2.36
N MET A 165 -2.31 -14.23 -3.22
CA MET A 165 -2.10 -13.31 -4.36
C MET A 165 -2.36 -11.83 -4.01
N PRO A 166 -1.49 -11.18 -3.22
CA PRO A 166 -1.64 -9.76 -2.93
C PRO A 166 -1.52 -8.93 -4.21
N TRP A 167 -2.49 -8.03 -4.43
CA TRP A 167 -2.40 -7.03 -5.49
C TRP A 167 -1.39 -5.96 -5.06
N ILE A 168 -0.19 -6.01 -5.63
CA ILE A 168 0.90 -5.09 -5.32
C ILE A 168 1.08 -4.13 -6.49
N ASN A 169 1.05 -2.83 -6.20
CA ASN A 169 1.42 -1.81 -7.17
C ASN A 169 2.95 -1.62 -7.16
N TRP A 170 3.60 -1.95 -8.27
CA TRP A 170 5.06 -1.83 -8.42
C TRP A 170 5.54 -0.38 -8.63
N ASP A 171 4.63 0.55 -8.90
CA ASP A 171 4.95 1.95 -9.19
C ASP A 171 5.55 2.66 -7.99
N GLN A 172 4.96 2.45 -6.83
CA GLN A 172 5.38 3.13 -5.62
C GLN A 172 6.81 2.73 -5.21
N PRO A 173 7.14 1.43 -5.08
CA PRO A 173 8.53 1.04 -4.80
C PRO A 173 9.52 1.44 -5.90
N ALA A 174 9.10 1.49 -7.17
CA ALA A 174 9.95 1.95 -8.26
C ALA A 174 10.25 3.46 -8.19
N LYS A 175 9.26 4.29 -7.85
CA LYS A 175 9.46 5.73 -7.63
C LYS A 175 10.34 6.01 -6.41
N ASP A 176 10.16 5.22 -5.35
CA ASP A 176 10.93 5.35 -4.12
C ASP A 176 12.34 4.73 -4.22
N GLY A 177 12.66 4.04 -5.31
CA GLY A 177 13.98 3.43 -5.54
C GLY A 177 14.25 2.19 -4.69
N ALA A 178 13.20 1.50 -4.22
CA ALA A 178 13.24 0.33 -3.36
C ALA A 178 13.73 -0.92 -4.11
N LEU A 179 15.02 -0.92 -4.48
CA LEU A 179 15.64 -1.93 -5.32
C LEU A 179 15.61 -3.35 -4.74
N SER A 180 15.91 -3.48 -3.44
CA SER A 180 15.87 -4.75 -2.72
C SER A 180 14.48 -5.38 -2.82
N PHE A 181 13.45 -4.58 -2.53
CA PHE A 181 12.05 -5.01 -2.57
C PHE A 181 11.59 -5.37 -3.98
N LEU A 182 11.93 -4.57 -5.00
CA LEU A 182 11.59 -4.89 -6.40
C LEU A 182 12.26 -6.18 -6.89
N LYS A 183 13.52 -6.41 -6.50
CA LYS A 183 14.21 -7.68 -6.79
C LYS A 183 13.51 -8.85 -6.11
N PHE A 184 13.08 -8.66 -4.86
CA PHE A 184 12.33 -9.66 -4.11
C PHE A 184 11.00 -10.01 -4.79
N LEU A 185 10.18 -9.01 -5.14
CA LEU A 185 8.91 -9.22 -5.83
C LEU A 185 9.09 -9.97 -7.16
N TYR A 186 10.15 -9.62 -7.90
CA TYR A 186 10.48 -10.27 -9.16
C TYR A 186 10.91 -11.73 -8.97
N ALA A 187 11.80 -12.01 -8.01
CA ALA A 187 12.28 -13.35 -7.73
C ALA A 187 11.14 -14.32 -7.35
N HIS A 188 10.12 -13.83 -6.66
CA HIS A 188 8.97 -14.62 -6.21
C HIS A 188 7.77 -14.55 -7.16
N SER A 189 7.91 -13.91 -8.34
CA SER A 189 6.83 -13.73 -9.32
C SER A 189 5.55 -13.09 -8.74
N ILE A 190 5.68 -12.23 -7.73
CA ILE A 190 4.56 -11.60 -7.02
C ILE A 190 4.01 -10.45 -7.87
N GLY A 191 2.78 -10.56 -8.37
CA GLY A 191 2.07 -9.45 -9.02
C GLY A 191 2.70 -8.94 -10.33
N SER A 192 3.15 -9.86 -11.20
CA SER A 192 3.71 -9.65 -12.56
C SER A 192 3.75 -8.19 -13.08
N PRO A 193 4.94 -7.64 -13.41
CA PRO A 193 5.15 -6.22 -13.73
C PRO A 193 4.58 -5.76 -15.07
N GLY A 194 3.75 -6.59 -15.72
CA GLY A 194 3.40 -6.54 -17.14
C GLY A 194 2.81 -5.24 -17.68
N GLY A 195 2.43 -4.29 -16.82
CA GLY A 195 1.86 -3.00 -17.20
C GLY A 195 2.52 -1.75 -16.63
N HIS A 196 3.68 -1.88 -16.00
CA HIS A 196 4.31 -0.78 -15.26
C HIS A 196 5.52 -0.24 -16.02
N LEU A 197 5.31 0.67 -16.97
CA LEU A 197 6.34 1.22 -17.88
C LEU A 197 7.59 1.78 -17.15
N HIS A 198 7.45 2.43 -15.99
CA HIS A 198 8.59 2.92 -15.19
C HIS A 198 9.42 1.78 -14.60
N VAL A 199 8.82 0.63 -14.27
CA VAL A 199 9.55 -0.57 -13.82
C VAL A 199 10.36 -1.13 -14.98
N VAL A 200 9.78 -1.19 -16.18
CA VAL A 200 10.47 -1.64 -17.40
C VAL A 200 11.63 -0.72 -17.77
N ARG A 201 11.43 0.61 -17.70
CA ARG A 201 12.49 1.63 -17.86
C ARG A 201 13.61 1.46 -16.84
N TRP A 202 13.24 1.27 -15.57
CA TRP A 202 14.20 1.10 -14.49
C TRP A 202 15.00 -0.20 -14.66
N LEU A 203 14.34 -1.31 -15.02
CA LEU A 203 14.99 -2.60 -15.28
C LEU A 203 15.98 -2.52 -16.44
N GLN A 204 15.60 -1.88 -17.56
CA GLN A 204 16.48 -1.73 -18.72
C GLN A 204 17.72 -0.86 -18.41
N LYS A 205 17.58 0.17 -17.58
CA LYS A 205 18.71 1.04 -17.19
C LYS A 205 19.68 0.37 -16.21
N ASN A 206 19.20 -0.58 -15.39
CA ASN A 206 19.96 -1.15 -14.28
C ASN A 206 20.36 -2.63 -14.47
N ARG A 207 19.91 -3.30 -15.54
CA ARG A 207 20.32 -4.68 -15.89
C ARG A 207 20.89 -4.73 -17.31
N ARG A 208 21.89 -5.62 -17.51
CA ARG A 208 22.47 -5.93 -18.83
C ARG A 208 21.72 -7.06 -19.56
N GLU A 209 20.81 -7.73 -18.87
CA GLU A 209 19.92 -8.73 -19.46
C GLU A 209 18.85 -7.97 -20.26
N GLY A 210 18.99 -7.96 -21.57
CA GLY A 210 18.10 -7.22 -22.47
C GLY A 210 16.63 -7.64 -22.36
N CYS A 211 15.74 -6.78 -22.84
CA CYS A 211 14.30 -7.05 -22.85
C CYS A 211 13.98 -8.27 -23.73
N THR A 212 13.41 -9.34 -23.16
CA THR A 212 13.15 -10.60 -23.88
C THR A 212 11.85 -10.56 -24.69
N ALA A 213 11.78 -11.29 -25.81
CA ALA A 213 10.57 -11.48 -26.62
C ALA A 213 9.29 -11.69 -25.77
N ILE A 214 9.39 -12.50 -24.71
CA ILE A 214 8.32 -12.81 -23.75
C ILE A 214 7.73 -11.55 -23.06
N ALA A 215 8.56 -10.55 -22.76
CA ALA A 215 8.09 -9.30 -22.14
C ALA A 215 7.16 -8.50 -23.09
N MET A 216 7.47 -8.48 -24.39
CA MET A 216 6.63 -7.82 -25.41
C MET A 216 5.30 -8.56 -25.56
N THR A 217 5.34 -9.89 -25.69
CA THR A 217 4.12 -10.72 -25.77
C THR A 217 3.20 -10.51 -24.55
N ARG A 218 3.75 -10.46 -23.34
CA ARG A 218 2.95 -10.24 -22.12
C ARG A 218 2.35 -8.83 -22.03
N ALA A 219 3.09 -7.80 -22.44
CA ALA A 219 2.59 -6.43 -22.51
C ALA A 219 1.43 -6.32 -23.51
N LEU A 220 1.56 -6.99 -24.66
CA LEU A 220 0.52 -7.08 -25.69
C LEU A 220 -0.73 -7.81 -25.19
N MET A 221 -0.58 -8.97 -24.55
CA MET A 221 -1.72 -9.75 -24.03
C MET A 221 -2.58 -8.96 -23.03
N ARG A 222 -2.00 -7.96 -22.36
CA ARG A 222 -2.68 -7.10 -21.39
C ARG A 222 -2.94 -5.68 -21.89
N ALA A 223 -2.71 -5.43 -23.19
CA ALA A 223 -2.88 -4.12 -23.85
C ALA A 223 -2.14 -2.94 -23.19
N HIS A 224 -0.95 -3.18 -22.61
CA HIS A 224 -0.12 -2.13 -22.03
C HIS A 224 0.69 -1.39 -23.11
N PHE A 225 -0.01 -0.55 -23.88
CA PHE A 225 0.52 0.09 -25.09
C PHE A 225 1.76 0.96 -24.84
N ASP A 226 1.82 1.63 -23.69
CA ASP A 226 2.94 2.46 -23.25
C ASP A 226 4.23 1.64 -23.07
N VAL A 227 4.11 0.42 -22.53
CA VAL A 227 5.19 -0.57 -22.42
C VAL A 227 5.58 -1.09 -23.81
N VAL A 228 4.62 -1.37 -24.68
CA VAL A 228 4.85 -1.86 -26.06
C VAL A 228 5.67 -0.86 -26.88
N LEU A 229 5.28 0.42 -26.88
CA LEU A 229 6.02 1.49 -27.57
C LEU A 229 7.45 1.62 -27.05
N PHE A 230 7.62 1.56 -25.72
CA PHE A 230 8.92 1.65 -25.09
C PHE A 230 9.82 0.47 -25.43
N LEU A 231 9.28 -0.75 -25.40
CA LEU A 231 10.02 -1.95 -25.78
C LEU A 231 10.42 -1.96 -27.25
N HIS A 232 9.56 -1.47 -28.15
CA HIS A 232 9.86 -1.33 -29.57
C HIS A 232 10.99 -0.34 -29.83
N ALA A 233 10.94 0.86 -29.23
CA ALA A 233 11.95 1.91 -29.42
C ALA A 233 13.36 1.53 -28.92
N ASN A 234 13.48 0.45 -28.13
CA ASN A 234 14.70 0.09 -27.43
C ASN A 234 15.27 -1.30 -27.80
N ARG A 235 14.72 -1.98 -28.81
CA ARG A 235 15.22 -3.30 -29.28
C ARG A 235 15.90 -3.22 -30.63
N LEU A 236 17.00 -3.97 -30.78
CA LEU A 236 17.84 -4.08 -31.98
C LEU A 236 17.66 -5.40 -32.76
N GLU A 237 16.76 -6.30 -32.37
CA GLU A 237 16.60 -7.63 -33.01
C GLU A 237 15.16 -7.95 -33.44
N ASP A 238 15.06 -8.74 -34.52
CA ASP A 238 13.83 -9.23 -35.14
C ASP A 238 13.00 -10.11 -34.21
N PHE A 239 11.97 -9.52 -33.62
CA PHE A 239 10.97 -10.21 -32.83
C PHE A 239 9.99 -11.00 -33.72
N SER A 240 9.70 -12.26 -33.37
CA SER A 240 8.59 -13.05 -33.95
C SER A 240 7.50 -13.28 -32.90
N PHE A 241 6.26 -13.02 -33.25
CA PHE A 241 5.12 -13.31 -32.39
C PHE A 241 4.98 -14.84 -32.26
N LEU A 242 4.61 -15.32 -31.07
CA LEU A 242 4.02 -16.66 -31.00
C LEU A 242 2.66 -16.56 -31.70
N GLY A 243 2.40 -17.39 -32.71
CA GLY A 243 1.16 -17.40 -33.52
C GLY A 243 -0.13 -17.75 -32.75
N THR A 244 -0.13 -17.55 -31.43
CA THR A 244 -1.25 -17.75 -30.49
C THR A 244 -1.39 -16.55 -29.53
N THR A 245 -0.86 -15.39 -29.89
CA THR A 245 -0.91 -14.20 -29.03
C THR A 245 -2.32 -13.61 -29.06
N PHE A 246 -3.03 -13.72 -27.93
CA PHE A 246 -4.35 -13.11 -27.74
C PHE A 246 -4.19 -11.73 -27.08
N VAL A 247 -4.55 -10.67 -27.80
CA VAL A 247 -4.52 -9.29 -27.27
C VAL A 247 -5.87 -9.00 -26.62
N ARG A 248 -5.91 -9.07 -25.29
CA ARG A 248 -7.14 -8.82 -24.52
C ARG A 248 -7.30 -7.35 -24.20
N HIS A 249 -8.54 -6.87 -24.22
CA HIS A 249 -8.88 -5.47 -23.92
C HIS A 249 -8.05 -4.47 -24.75
N SER A 250 -7.83 -4.79 -26.03
CA SER A 250 -7.03 -3.95 -26.91
C SER A 250 -7.67 -2.56 -27.06
N CYS A 251 -6.85 -1.52 -27.17
CA CYS A 251 -7.29 -0.22 -27.70
C CYS A 251 -7.06 -0.17 -29.23
N ILE A 252 -7.82 0.68 -29.91
CA ILE A 252 -7.72 0.81 -31.37
C ILE A 252 -6.32 1.29 -31.79
N GLU A 253 -5.69 2.15 -30.98
CA GLU A 253 -4.35 2.69 -31.21
C GLU A 253 -3.28 1.59 -31.18
N LEU A 254 -3.39 0.64 -30.24
CA LEU A 254 -2.47 -0.50 -30.16
C LEU A 254 -2.63 -1.42 -31.37
N ALA A 255 -3.88 -1.70 -31.79
CA ALA A 255 -4.14 -2.54 -32.95
C ALA A 255 -3.66 -1.90 -34.25
N GLN A 256 -3.92 -0.59 -34.44
CA GLN A 256 -3.38 0.19 -35.57
C GLN A 256 -1.86 0.14 -35.61
N TRP A 257 -1.23 0.43 -34.47
CA TRP A 257 0.23 0.45 -34.38
C TRP A 257 0.84 -0.93 -34.70
N LEU A 258 0.23 -2.02 -34.21
CA LEU A 258 0.64 -3.38 -34.51
C LEU A 258 0.54 -3.70 -36.00
N LEU A 259 -0.59 -3.42 -36.64
CA LEU A 259 -0.75 -3.66 -38.08
C LEU A 259 0.28 -2.85 -38.89
N CYS A 260 0.54 -1.59 -38.55
CA CYS A 260 1.49 -0.76 -39.29
C CYS A 260 2.95 -1.24 -39.18
N HIS A 261 3.37 -1.80 -38.03
CA HIS A 261 4.78 -2.14 -37.79
C HIS A 261 5.08 -3.64 -37.89
N TYR A 262 4.07 -4.49 -37.83
CA TYR A 262 4.22 -5.94 -37.69
C TYR A 262 3.18 -6.75 -38.48
N ALA A 263 2.54 -6.17 -39.49
CA ALA A 263 1.59 -6.84 -40.38
C ALA A 263 2.00 -8.29 -40.70
N ASP A 264 3.18 -8.46 -41.27
CA ASP A 264 3.76 -9.74 -41.73
C ASP A 264 3.87 -10.82 -40.64
N LYS A 265 3.88 -10.44 -39.37
CA LYS A 265 4.07 -11.36 -38.23
C LYS A 265 2.81 -11.52 -37.36
N LEU A 266 1.68 -10.92 -37.74
CA LEU A 266 0.42 -10.97 -37.00
C LEU A 266 -0.54 -12.07 -37.46
N ASP A 267 -0.13 -12.92 -38.40
CA ASP A 267 -0.95 -14.01 -38.91
C ASP A 267 -1.40 -14.96 -37.77
N GLY A 268 -2.72 -15.14 -37.64
CA GLY A 268 -3.34 -15.92 -36.57
C GLY A 268 -3.47 -15.23 -35.21
N CYS A 269 -3.09 -13.94 -35.08
CA CYS A 269 -3.30 -13.19 -33.84
C CYS A 269 -4.77 -12.78 -33.68
N GLU A 270 -5.30 -12.90 -32.46
CA GLU A 270 -6.68 -12.51 -32.15
C GLU A 270 -6.75 -11.29 -31.23
N PHE A 271 -7.64 -10.35 -31.55
CA PHE A 271 -7.95 -9.15 -30.79
C PHE A 271 -9.32 -9.28 -30.14
N GLU A 272 -9.36 -9.23 -28.81
CA GLU A 272 -10.63 -9.14 -28.08
C GLU A 272 -11.06 -7.68 -27.95
N VAL A 273 -12.23 -7.38 -28.50
CA VAL A 273 -12.83 -6.05 -28.49
C VAL A 273 -14.19 -6.11 -27.79
N PRO A 274 -14.47 -5.28 -26.76
CA PRO A 274 -15.80 -5.22 -26.16
C PRO A 274 -16.88 -4.91 -27.20
N THR A 275 -18.02 -5.62 -27.17
CA THR A 275 -19.15 -5.38 -28.08
C THR A 275 -19.68 -3.93 -27.99
N SER A 276 -19.55 -3.31 -26.82
CA SER A 276 -19.88 -1.91 -26.57
C SER A 276 -18.99 -0.90 -27.31
N ASN A 277 -17.76 -1.29 -27.68
CA ASN A 277 -16.84 -0.43 -28.41
C ASN A 277 -17.09 -0.52 -29.92
N TRP A 278 -18.23 0.03 -30.35
CA TRP A 278 -18.70 -0.03 -31.74
C TRP A 278 -17.68 0.54 -32.73
N ARG A 279 -16.97 1.62 -32.37
CA ARG A 279 -15.98 2.27 -33.24
C ARG A 279 -14.80 1.37 -33.54
N PHE A 280 -14.33 0.63 -32.54
CA PHE A 280 -13.23 -0.30 -32.74
C PHE A 280 -13.68 -1.52 -33.56
N ASN A 281 -14.87 -2.07 -33.28
CA ASN A 281 -15.43 -3.16 -34.09
C ASN A 281 -15.67 -2.76 -35.55
N GLU A 282 -16.15 -1.55 -35.81
CA GLU A 282 -16.34 -1.02 -37.16
C GLU A 282 -15.00 -0.84 -37.88
N TRP A 283 -13.97 -0.36 -37.17
CA TRP A 283 -12.63 -0.25 -37.73
C TRP A 283 -12.04 -1.63 -38.08
N CYS A 284 -12.16 -2.64 -37.20
CA CYS A 284 -11.70 -4.00 -37.50
C CYS A 284 -12.35 -4.55 -38.77
N ALA A 285 -13.66 -4.32 -38.95
CA ALA A 285 -14.38 -4.72 -40.16
C ALA A 285 -13.88 -3.99 -41.42
N LYS A 286 -13.55 -2.68 -41.31
CA LYS A 286 -13.02 -1.88 -42.44
C LYS A 286 -11.63 -2.33 -42.88
N VAL A 287 -10.80 -2.79 -41.95
CA VAL A 287 -9.45 -3.28 -42.22
C VAL A 287 -9.46 -4.79 -42.54
N ASN A 288 -10.64 -5.35 -42.88
CA ASN A 288 -10.84 -6.74 -43.30
C ASN A 288 -10.37 -7.80 -42.29
N LEU A 289 -10.27 -7.47 -40.99
CA LEU A 289 -10.04 -8.49 -39.97
C LEU A 289 -11.24 -9.45 -39.92
N HIS A 290 -10.98 -10.76 -39.81
CA HIS A 290 -12.04 -11.75 -39.78
C HIS A 290 -12.64 -11.86 -38.38
N ARG A 291 -13.97 -11.85 -38.27
CA ARG A 291 -14.64 -12.08 -37.00
C ARG A 291 -14.62 -13.58 -36.69
N ALA A 292 -13.85 -14.01 -35.69
CA ALA A 292 -13.72 -15.43 -35.33
C ALA A 292 -14.77 -15.88 -34.31
N ARG A 293 -15.00 -15.10 -33.25
CA ARG A 293 -15.94 -15.46 -32.16
C ARG A 293 -16.68 -14.22 -31.66
N GLU A 294 -17.94 -14.38 -31.33
CA GLU A 294 -18.76 -13.33 -30.73
C GLU A 294 -19.46 -13.89 -29.49
N TYR A 295 -19.25 -13.23 -28.35
CA TYR A 295 -19.91 -13.49 -27.08
C TYR A 295 -20.67 -12.24 -26.66
N ASP A 296 -21.63 -12.37 -25.74
CA ASP A 296 -22.50 -11.26 -25.29
C ASP A 296 -21.73 -9.98 -24.89
N ALA A 297 -20.50 -10.13 -24.37
CA ALA A 297 -19.66 -9.02 -23.89
C ALA A 297 -18.47 -8.65 -24.80
N SER A 298 -18.01 -9.54 -25.70
CA SER A 298 -16.82 -9.29 -26.52
C SER A 298 -16.85 -9.98 -27.89
N THR A 299 -16.31 -9.29 -28.89
CA THR A 299 -16.10 -9.76 -30.26
C THR A 299 -14.60 -9.99 -30.48
N TRP A 300 -14.26 -11.14 -31.02
CA TRP A 300 -12.88 -11.57 -31.29
C TRP A 300 -12.60 -11.45 -32.79
N TRP A 301 -11.59 -10.66 -33.14
CA TRP A 301 -11.17 -10.40 -34.51
C TRP A 301 -9.80 -11.04 -34.77
N VAL A 302 -9.60 -11.66 -35.92
CA VAL A 302 -8.38 -12.39 -36.29
C VAL A 302 -7.74 -11.74 -37.51
N CYS A 303 -6.41 -11.62 -37.45
CA CYS A 303 -5.60 -11.19 -38.57
C CYS A 303 -5.16 -12.42 -39.37
N GLU A 304 -5.60 -12.51 -40.62
CA GLU A 304 -5.15 -13.55 -41.56
C GLU A 304 -4.27 -12.91 -42.63
N SER A 305 -3.19 -13.59 -43.02
CA SER A 305 -2.17 -13.12 -43.95
C SER A 305 -2.71 -12.65 -45.32
N ALA A 306 -3.91 -13.07 -45.73
CA ALA A 306 -4.60 -12.62 -46.94
C ALA A 306 -5.09 -11.16 -46.90
N VAL A 307 -5.22 -10.57 -45.70
CA VAL A 307 -5.81 -9.24 -45.47
C VAL A 307 -4.79 -8.09 -45.60
N LEU A 308 -3.51 -8.39 -45.40
CA LEU A 308 -2.43 -7.41 -45.29
C LEU A 308 -1.88 -6.93 -46.64
N GLN A 309 -2.34 -7.52 -47.75
CA GLN A 309 -1.85 -7.23 -49.11
C GLN A 309 -2.57 -6.07 -49.82
N LEU A 310 -3.47 -5.34 -49.15
CA LEU A 310 -4.33 -4.33 -49.81
C LEU A 310 -3.80 -2.88 -49.81
N GLU A 311 -2.60 -2.61 -49.29
CA GLU A 311 -1.99 -1.26 -49.33
C GLU A 311 -0.66 -1.17 -50.10
N GLU A 312 -0.39 -2.11 -51.02
CA GLU A 312 0.61 -1.87 -52.08
C GLU A 312 -0.06 -1.85 -53.46
N GLN A 313 -0.62 -0.70 -53.83
CA GLN A 313 -0.70 -0.28 -55.23
C GLN A 313 -0.34 1.22 -55.36
N PRO A 314 0.37 1.60 -56.44
CA PRO A 314 1.36 2.69 -56.47
C PRO A 314 0.81 4.12 -56.42
#